data_AF-A0A971PB52-F1
#
_entry.id   AF-A0A971PB52-F1
#
_cell.length_a   1.000
_cell.length_b   1.000
_cell.length_c   1.000
_cell.angle_alpha   90.00
_cell.angle_beta   90.00
_cell.angle_gamma   90.00
#
_symmetry.space_group_name_H-M   'P 1'
#
loop_
_entity.id
_entity.type
_entity.pdbx_description
1 polymer ?
#
loop_
_entity_poly.entity_id
_entity_poly.type
_entity_poly.pdbx_seq_one_letter_code
_entity_poly.pdbx_strand_id
1 'polypeptide(L)' 'MDLNLRGKVAVVTGGAGGIGLAVALAFAQEGCRIAICDIN' A
#
# COMPACT_ATOMS: atom_id res chain seq x y z
N MET A 1 -14.26 -1.72 8.93
CA MET A 1 -14.50 -0.26 8.84
C MET A 1 -14.38 0.06 7.36
N ASP A 2 -15.36 0.74 6.76
CA ASP A 2 -15.25 1.11 5.35
C ASP A 2 -14.44 2.42 5.24
N LEU A 3 -13.20 2.32 4.74
CA LEU A 3 -12.31 3.46 4.58
C LEU A 3 -12.49 4.17 3.23
N ASN A 4 -13.37 3.65 2.36
CA ASN A 4 -13.64 4.19 1.02
C ASN A 4 -12.36 4.41 0.18
N LEU A 5 -11.46 3.44 0.22
CA LEU A 5 -10.15 3.50 -0.46
C LEU A 5 -10.11 2.77 -1.80
N ARG A 6 -11.17 2.02 -2.13
CA ARG A 6 -11.25 1.23 -3.36
C ARG A 6 -11.00 2.08 -4.60
N GLY A 7 -10.09 1.61 -5.46
CA GLY A 7 -9.72 2.28 -6.70
C GLY A 7 -8.80 3.50 -6.54
N LYS A 8 -8.50 3.94 -5.32
CA LYS A 8 -7.51 5.01 -5.08
C LYS A 8 -6.09 4.49 -5.29
N VAL A 9 -5.16 5.42 -5.50
CA VAL A 9 -3.73 5.11 -5.60
C VAL A 9 -3.06 5.44 -4.26
N ALA A 10 -2.31 4.48 -3.71
CA ALA A 10 -1.46 4.68 -2.54
C ALA A 10 0.01 4.54 -2.94
N VAL A 11 0.84 5.52 -2.58
CA VAL A 11 2.28 5.49 -2.76
C VAL A 11 2.92 5.09 -1.44
N VAL A 12 3.73 4.04 -1.44
CA VAL A 12 4.41 3.54 -0.25
C VAL A 12 5.92 3.55 -0.50
N THR A 13 6.65 4.36 0.26
CA THR A 13 8.12 4.36 0.28
C THR A 13 8.62 3.31 1.28
N GLY A 14 9.77 2.69 1.02
CA GLY A 14 10.27 1.61 1.88
C GLY A 14 9.37 0.36 1.86
N GLY A 15 8.62 0.16 0.77
CA GLY A 15 7.57 -0.85 0.66
C GLY A 15 8.06 -2.28 0.37
N ALA A 16 9.37 -2.49 0.18
CA ALA A 16 9.91 -3.82 -0.12
C ALA A 16 9.90 -4.77 1.08
N GLY A 17 9.78 -4.27 2.32
CA GLY A 17 9.80 -5.09 3.52
C GLY A 17 9.24 -4.42 4.77
N GLY A 18 9.28 -5.16 5.88
CA GLY A 18 8.88 -4.68 7.21
C GLY A 18 7.49 -4.01 7.22
N ILE A 19 7.43 -2.84 7.84
CA ILE A 19 6.19 -2.07 7.99
C ILE A 19 5.69 -1.57 6.63
N GLY A 20 6.58 -1.16 5.72
CA GLY A 20 6.16 -0.66 4.41
C GLY A 20 5.42 -1.72 3.61
N LEU A 21 5.90 -2.96 3.62
CA LEU A 21 5.21 -4.10 3.00
C LEU A 21 3.86 -4.37 3.68
N ALA A 22 3.80 -4.38 5.02
CA ALA A 22 2.56 -4.61 5.75
C ALA A 22 1.49 -3.54 5.42
N VAL A 23 1.90 -2.28 5.33
CA VAL A 23 1.04 -1.15 4.96
C VAL A 23 0.56 -1.27 3.51
N ALA A 24 1.46 -1.59 2.58
CA ALA A 24 1.11 -1.81 1.18
C ALA A 24 0.07 -2.92 1.00
N LEU A 25 0.23 -4.04 1.71
CA LEU A 25 -0.71 -5.16 1.69
C LEU A 25 -2.06 -4.79 2.28
N ALA A 26 -2.09 -4.05 3.39
CA ALA A 26 -3.34 -3.58 3.98
C ALA A 26 -4.12 -2.66 3.01
N PHE A 27 -3.45 -1.71 2.36
CA PHE A 27 -4.10 -0.87 1.35
C PHE A 27 -4.55 -1.65 0.11
N ALA A 28 -3.78 -2.65 -0.32
CA ALA A 28 -4.17 -3.52 -1.44
C ALA A 28 -5.44 -4.32 -1.11
N GLN A 29 -5.58 -4.83 0.13
CA GLN A 29 -6.80 -5.52 0.60
C GLN A 29 -8.03 -4.60 0.60
N GLU A 30 -7.85 -3.31 0.87
CA GLU A 30 -8.89 -2.28 0.76
C GLU A 30 -9.23 -1.92 -0.72
N GLY A 31 -8.52 -2.51 -1.68
CA GLY A 31 -8.76 -2.31 -3.12
C GLY A 31 -8.04 -1.10 -3.71
N CYS A 32 -7.01 -0.58 -3.04
CA CYS A 32 -6.14 0.42 -3.63
C CYS A 32 -5.27 -0.18 -4.74
N ARG A 33 -4.88 0.68 -5.69
CA ARG A 33 -3.72 0.45 -6.56
C ARG A 33 -2.47 0.96 -5.83
N ILE A 34 -1.42 0.16 -5.79
CA ILE A 34 -0.22 0.48 -5.01
C ILE A 34 0.94 0.82 -5.94
N ALA A 35 1.67 1.91 -5.61
CA ALA A 35 2.97 2.21 -6.17
C ALA A 35 4.03 2.09 -5.06
N ILE A 36 5.00 1.21 -5.26
CA ILE A 36 6.10 0.98 -4.31
C ILE A 36 7.34 1.74 -4.79
N CYS A 37 7.98 2.48 -3.88
CA CYS A 37 9.27 3.09 -4.12
C CYS A 37 10.26 2.62 -3.05
N ASP A 38 11.24 1.84 -3.46
CA ASP A 38 12.23 1.24 -2.58
C ASP A 38 13.59 1.16 -3.31
N ILE A 39 14.65 0.95 -2.55
CA ILE A 39 16.03 0.83 -3.04
C ILE A 39 16.57 -0.61 -2.97
N ASN A 40 15.84 -1.53 -2.33
CA ASN A 40 16.22 -2.93 -2.15
C ASN A 40 15.99 -3.78 -3.42
#